data_AF-A0A367KS56-F1
#
_entry.id   AF-A0A367KS56-F1
#
_cell.length_a   1.000
_cell.length_b   1.000
_cell.length_c   1.000
_cell.angle_alpha   90.00
_cell.angle_beta   90.00
_cell.angle_gamma   90.00
#
_symmetry.space_group_name_H-M   'P 1'
#
loop_
_entity.id
_entity.type
_entity.pdbx_description
1 polymer ?
#
loop_
_entity_poly.entity_id
_entity_poly.type
_entity_poly.pdbx_seq_one_letter_code
_entity_poly.pdbx_strand_id
1 'polypeptide(L)'
;MSTDLTLKHLVKEADNIGSRQPKAGKDTGKGSFAAKLKSSHICSGKNFFSAAMQSIADRLARQSSKDDTMKQGVGVPISRLITQSEAAAIQFAQAKTGKYTAIDGPGASGKSTTAKLLAKKLGFGYIDSGAMFRAVTLKCQQQHVDVHDQEQVARIAKSVKIAFPLLGQVELDGHDVSELIRTSNITRNISPVASNVQVREILADQQRAMAKGDIPGACSTGFEREGKHIQGIVMDGRDIGTVILPDAELKVFIVADVRVRAQRRFDELKQRQGEGLKETLEQVEKDLEARDLADRTRKVAPLSQAKDAIVLDTSHLTIEEQVNKIEQMVYKRL
;
A
#
# COMPACT_ATOMS: atom_id res chain seq x y z
N MET A 1 19.57 28.33 -18.00
CA MET A 1 18.76 29.27 -17.18
C MET A 1 17.43 29.66 -17.84
N SER A 2 16.83 28.83 -18.73
CA SER A 2 15.57 29.17 -19.43
C SER A 2 14.36 28.32 -19.02
N THR A 3 14.53 27.29 -18.19
CA THR A 3 13.47 26.36 -17.77
C THR A 3 12.82 26.72 -16.44
N ASP A 4 13.47 27.58 -15.64
CA ASP A 4 13.01 27.96 -14.30
C ASP A 4 11.99 29.13 -14.31
N LEU A 5 11.92 29.90 -15.41
CA LEU A 5 10.93 30.97 -15.58
C LEU A 5 9.55 30.44 -16.00
N THR A 6 9.47 29.31 -16.70
CA THR A 6 8.20 28.76 -17.20
C THR A 6 7.40 28.07 -16.09
N LEU A 7 8.09 27.41 -15.14
CA LEU A 7 7.47 26.75 -13.99
C LEU A 7 6.86 27.76 -13.00
N LYS A 8 7.58 28.87 -12.73
CA LYS A 8 7.07 29.95 -11.88
C LYS A 8 5.87 30.67 -12.50
N HIS A 9 5.73 30.68 -13.82
CA HIS A 9 4.59 31.31 -14.50
C HIS A 9 3.33 30.43 -14.47
N LEU A 10 3.48 29.11 -14.60
CA LEU A 10 2.37 28.14 -14.56
C LEU A 10 1.79 27.95 -13.15
N VAL A 11 2.63 27.96 -12.11
CA VAL A 11 2.16 27.91 -10.71
C VAL A 11 1.41 29.18 -10.33
N LYS A 12 1.85 30.35 -10.83
CA LYS A 12 1.18 31.64 -10.57
C LYS A 12 -0.17 31.79 -11.28
N GLU A 13 -0.38 31.13 -12.42
CA GLU A 13 -1.68 31.08 -13.09
C GLU A 13 -2.67 30.16 -12.36
N ALA A 14 -2.20 29.06 -11.77
CA ALA A 14 -3.04 28.18 -10.97
C ALA A 14 -3.54 28.86 -9.67
N ASP A 15 -2.69 29.64 -9.00
CA ASP A 15 -3.07 30.38 -7.78
C ASP A 15 -3.99 31.60 -8.06
N ASN A 16 -3.90 32.21 -9.25
CA ASN A 16 -4.76 33.35 -9.63
C ASN A 16 -6.18 32.95 -10.04
N ILE A 17 -6.41 31.68 -10.38
CA ILE A 17 -7.74 31.16 -10.70
C ILE A 17 -8.58 30.94 -9.43
N GLY A 18 -7.94 30.81 -8.26
CA GLY A 18 -8.60 30.58 -6.96
C GLY A 18 -9.04 31.84 -6.20
N SER A 19 -8.60 33.05 -6.58
CA SER A 19 -8.69 34.24 -5.70
C SER A 19 -9.52 35.43 -6.22
N ARG A 20 -10.23 35.31 -7.36
CA ARG A 20 -11.09 36.39 -7.87
C ARG A 20 -12.57 36.15 -7.56
N GLN A 21 -13.08 36.76 -6.47
CA GLN A 21 -14.51 37.02 -6.33
C GLN A 21 -14.95 38.13 -7.32
N PRO A 22 -16.02 37.96 -8.10
CA PRO A 22 -16.51 39.03 -8.95
C PRO A 22 -17.38 40.01 -8.14
N LYS A 23 -16.98 41.29 -8.14
CA LYS A 23 -17.83 42.41 -7.70
C LYS A 23 -18.97 42.62 -8.71
N ALA A 24 -20.14 42.97 -8.18
CA ALA A 24 -21.37 43.25 -8.92
C ALA A 24 -21.24 44.44 -9.88
N GLY A 25 -21.78 44.31 -11.10
CA GLY A 25 -21.86 45.42 -12.05
C GLY A 25 -22.44 45.06 -13.43
N LYS A 26 -23.74 45.33 -13.57
CA LYS A 26 -24.56 45.65 -14.78
C LYS A 26 -24.32 44.90 -16.10
N ASP A 27 -25.24 43.97 -16.32
CA ASP A 27 -26.00 43.62 -17.53
C ASP A 27 -25.80 44.48 -18.80
N THR A 28 -25.35 43.84 -19.88
CA THR A 28 -25.79 44.12 -21.26
C THR A 28 -25.75 42.83 -22.07
N GLY A 29 -26.90 42.45 -22.62
CA GLY A 29 -27.16 41.13 -23.16
C GLY A 29 -26.35 40.72 -24.38
N LYS A 30 -25.85 39.49 -24.32
CA LYS A 30 -25.76 38.49 -25.40
C LYS A 30 -25.52 37.15 -24.71
N GLY A 31 -26.49 36.24 -24.82
CA GLY A 31 -26.58 35.01 -24.06
C GLY A 31 -25.32 34.15 -24.15
N SER A 32 -24.54 34.17 -23.07
CA SER A 32 -23.38 33.31 -22.87
C SER A 32 -23.82 31.97 -22.27
N PHE A 33 -23.14 30.92 -22.71
CA PHE A 33 -23.20 29.51 -22.30
C PHE A 33 -23.33 29.26 -20.78
N ALA A 34 -22.98 30.25 -19.96
CA ALA A 34 -23.10 30.24 -18.50
C ALA A 34 -24.54 30.21 -17.95
N ALA A 35 -25.55 30.62 -18.73
CA ALA A 35 -26.94 30.66 -18.26
C ALA A 35 -27.69 29.31 -18.33
N LYS A 36 -27.17 28.32 -19.07
CA LYS A 36 -27.79 26.99 -19.19
C LYS A 36 -27.25 25.93 -18.22
N LEU A 37 -26.28 26.28 -17.38
CA LEU A 37 -25.66 25.35 -16.41
C LEU A 37 -26.13 25.56 -14.95
N LYS A 38 -27.06 26.49 -14.70
CA LYS A 38 -27.61 26.76 -13.34
C LYS A 38 -28.93 26.06 -13.02
N SER A 39 -29.43 25.16 -13.88
CA SER A 39 -30.65 24.40 -13.60
C SER A 39 -30.45 22.89 -13.75
N SER A 40 -29.58 22.31 -12.93
CA SER A 40 -29.67 20.89 -12.59
C SER A 40 -28.95 20.65 -11.26
N HIS A 41 -29.74 20.33 -10.24
CA HIS A 41 -29.31 19.93 -8.91
C HIS A 41 -28.40 18.67 -8.94
N ILE A 42 -27.45 18.64 -7.99
CA ILE A 42 -26.81 17.46 -7.37
C ILE A 42 -26.11 16.49 -8.35
N CYS A 43 -24.76 16.53 -8.42
CA CYS A 43 -23.91 15.33 -8.42
C CYS A 43 -22.39 15.63 -8.46
N SER A 44 -21.66 15.10 -7.47
CA SER A 44 -20.25 14.68 -7.45
C SER A 44 -19.16 15.51 -8.16
N GLY A 45 -18.12 15.88 -7.40
CA GLY A 45 -16.83 16.39 -7.90
C GLY A 45 -16.00 15.43 -8.77
N LYS A 46 -16.59 14.34 -9.30
CA LYS A 46 -15.97 13.38 -10.22
C LYS A 46 -15.89 13.89 -11.66
N ASN A 47 -16.78 14.79 -12.07
CA ASN A 47 -16.89 15.17 -13.49
C ASN A 47 -16.02 16.38 -13.89
N PHE A 48 -15.65 17.24 -12.95
CA PHE A 48 -14.94 18.48 -13.29
C PHE A 48 -13.45 18.26 -13.58
N PHE A 49 -12.80 17.35 -12.83
CA PHE A 49 -11.39 17.00 -13.04
C PHE A 49 -11.19 16.14 -14.29
N SER A 50 -12.13 15.24 -14.57
CA SER A 50 -12.15 14.41 -15.79
C SER A 50 -12.32 15.27 -17.05
N ALA A 51 -13.23 16.25 -17.05
CA ALA A 51 -13.44 17.12 -18.20
C ALA A 51 -12.23 18.02 -18.50
N ALA A 52 -11.54 18.51 -17.46
CA ALA A 52 -10.33 19.30 -17.61
C ALA A 52 -9.17 18.49 -18.23
N MET A 53 -8.99 17.25 -17.78
CA MET A 53 -7.96 16.35 -18.32
C MET A 53 -8.26 15.86 -19.74
N GLN A 54 -9.55 15.59 -20.04
CA GLN A 54 -9.98 15.24 -21.40
C GLN A 54 -9.78 16.42 -22.38
N SER A 55 -10.06 17.65 -21.94
CA SER A 55 -9.82 18.86 -22.74
C SER A 55 -8.33 19.12 -23.00
N ILE A 56 -7.44 18.70 -22.10
CA ILE A 56 -5.98 18.82 -22.30
C ILE A 56 -5.51 17.75 -23.29
N ALA A 57 -5.97 16.51 -23.13
CA ALA A 57 -5.68 15.42 -24.07
C ALA A 57 -6.17 15.75 -25.50
N ASP A 58 -7.37 16.31 -25.65
CA ASP A 58 -7.94 16.70 -26.95
C ASP A 58 -7.20 17.89 -27.59
N ARG A 59 -6.66 18.82 -26.80
CA ARG A 59 -5.84 19.93 -27.32
C ARG A 59 -4.47 19.44 -27.80
N LEU A 60 -3.88 18.47 -27.11
CA LEU A 60 -2.60 17.87 -27.48
C LEU A 60 -2.73 17.00 -28.74
N ALA A 61 -3.82 16.26 -28.89
CA ALA A 61 -4.12 15.50 -30.11
C ALA A 61 -4.36 16.39 -31.35
N ARG A 62 -4.91 17.60 -31.16
CA ARG A 62 -5.08 18.59 -32.25
C ARG A 62 -3.79 19.35 -32.60
N GLN A 63 -2.83 19.41 -31.68
CA GLN A 63 -1.50 19.93 -31.96
C GLN A 63 -0.66 18.92 -32.75
N SER A 64 -0.80 17.61 -32.50
CA SER A 64 -0.09 16.58 -33.27
C SER A 64 -0.57 16.46 -34.72
N SER A 65 -1.79 16.88 -35.05
CA SER A 65 -2.33 16.83 -36.42
C SER A 65 -1.98 18.06 -37.27
N LYS A 66 -1.29 19.07 -36.71
CA LYS A 66 -0.94 20.32 -37.42
C LYS A 66 0.53 20.39 -37.86
N ASP A 67 1.38 19.49 -37.38
CA ASP A 67 2.82 19.50 -37.69
C ASP A 67 3.24 18.43 -38.72
N ASP A 68 2.31 17.94 -39.54
CA ASP A 68 2.60 16.96 -40.61
C ASP A 68 3.11 17.59 -41.92
N THR A 69 3.54 18.86 -41.87
CA THR A 69 4.20 19.53 -42.99
C THR A 69 5.57 20.07 -42.60
N MET A 70 6.57 19.20 -42.48
CA MET A 70 7.92 19.45 -43.01
C MET A 70 8.77 18.17 -42.99
N LYS A 71 9.17 17.74 -44.19
CA LYS A 71 10.07 16.61 -44.43
C LYS A 71 11.53 16.98 -44.13
N GLN A 72 12.27 15.94 -43.75
CA GLN A 72 13.70 15.64 -43.94
C GLN A 72 14.62 15.77 -42.72
N GLY A 73 15.25 14.63 -42.38
CA GLY A 73 16.56 14.57 -41.74
C GLY A 73 16.55 14.09 -40.29
N VAL A 74 17.10 12.88 -40.09
CA VAL A 74 17.46 12.25 -38.80
C VAL A 74 16.28 11.77 -37.95
N GLY A 75 15.89 10.52 -38.19
CA GLY A 75 14.87 9.83 -37.41
C GLY A 75 15.34 9.47 -36.01
N VAL A 76 14.58 9.92 -35.03
CA VAL A 76 14.38 9.20 -33.76
C VAL A 76 12.86 9.06 -33.62
N PRO A 77 12.29 7.84 -33.53
CA PRO A 77 10.85 7.69 -33.38
C PRO A 77 10.38 8.33 -32.07
N ILE A 78 9.39 9.24 -32.16
CA ILE A 78 8.74 9.95 -31.05
C ILE A 78 7.80 8.97 -30.30
N SER A 79 8.32 7.81 -29.88
CA SER A 79 7.60 6.83 -29.05
C SER A 79 8.20 6.70 -27.66
N ARG A 80 9.14 7.56 -27.28
CA ARG A 80 9.75 7.57 -25.95
C ARG A 80 10.00 8.98 -25.45
N LEU A 81 9.02 9.54 -24.77
CA LEU A 81 9.21 10.57 -23.74
C LEU A 81 7.93 10.64 -22.90
N ILE A 82 7.68 9.56 -22.15
CA ILE A 82 6.76 9.66 -21.00
C ILE A 82 7.58 10.34 -19.91
N THR A 83 7.18 11.54 -19.50
CA THR A 83 7.82 12.24 -18.39
C THR A 83 7.59 11.48 -17.08
N GLN A 84 8.47 11.64 -16.09
CA GLN A 84 8.31 10.97 -14.78
C GLN A 84 6.96 11.30 -14.12
N SER A 85 6.39 12.49 -14.37
CA SER A 85 5.06 12.87 -13.89
C SER A 85 3.92 12.17 -14.64
N GLU A 86 4.04 11.95 -15.95
CA GLU A 86 3.05 11.21 -16.74
C GLU A 86 3.10 9.71 -16.46
N ALA A 87 4.30 9.15 -16.25
CA ALA A 87 4.46 7.77 -15.81
C ALA A 87 3.83 7.54 -14.43
N ALA A 88 4.03 8.48 -13.49
CA ALA A 88 3.40 8.45 -12.18
C ALA A 88 1.87 8.59 -12.28
N ALA A 89 1.35 9.43 -13.17
CA ALA A 89 -0.09 9.60 -13.38
C ALA A 89 -0.75 8.38 -14.04
N ILE A 90 -0.06 7.73 -14.99
CA ILE A 90 -0.51 6.48 -15.63
C ILE A 90 -0.48 5.32 -14.63
N GLN A 91 0.58 5.21 -13.82
CA GLN A 91 0.63 4.25 -12.69
C GLN A 91 -0.50 4.50 -11.68
N PHE A 92 -0.78 5.76 -11.36
CA PHE A 92 -1.86 6.15 -10.45
C PHE A 92 -3.26 5.83 -11.02
N ALA A 93 -3.46 6.00 -12.33
CA ALA A 93 -4.73 5.70 -12.99
C ALA A 93 -4.99 4.19 -13.16
N GLN A 94 -3.95 3.38 -13.35
CA GLN A 94 -4.05 1.92 -13.47
C GLN A 94 -4.27 1.20 -12.13
N ALA A 95 -3.91 1.83 -11.00
CA ALA A 95 -4.07 1.26 -9.66
C ALA A 95 -5.54 0.99 -9.24
N LYS A 96 -6.54 1.57 -9.92
CA LYS A 96 -7.96 1.39 -9.59
C LYS A 96 -8.54 0.01 -9.89
N THR A 97 -7.79 -0.88 -10.55
CA THR A 97 -8.22 -2.24 -10.91
C THR A 97 -7.23 -3.33 -10.48
N GLY A 98 -6.42 -3.05 -9.45
CA GLY A 98 -5.42 -4.00 -8.94
C GLY A 98 -6.07 -5.22 -8.26
N LYS A 99 -5.51 -6.41 -8.50
CA LYS A 99 -5.87 -7.65 -7.84
C LYS A 99 -5.30 -7.73 -6.44
N TYR A 100 -6.05 -8.27 -5.49
CA TYR A 100 -5.64 -8.37 -4.10
C TYR A 100 -5.39 -9.82 -3.69
N THR A 101 -4.22 -10.05 -3.10
CA THR A 101 -3.86 -11.32 -2.45
C THR A 101 -3.63 -11.08 -0.97
N ALA A 102 -4.53 -11.56 -0.12
CA ALA A 102 -4.43 -11.53 1.32
C ALA A 102 -3.74 -12.79 1.84
N ILE A 103 -2.72 -12.63 2.69
CA ILE A 103 -2.02 -13.74 3.34
C ILE A 103 -2.05 -13.56 4.85
N ASP A 104 -2.96 -14.27 5.51
CA ASP A 104 -3.13 -14.26 6.96
C ASP A 104 -2.53 -15.51 7.60
N GLY A 105 -2.20 -15.41 8.89
CA GLY A 105 -1.70 -16.56 9.66
C GLY A 105 -0.96 -16.14 10.93
N PRO A 106 -0.57 -17.11 11.78
CA PRO A 106 0.07 -16.84 13.07
C PRO A 106 1.50 -16.28 12.92
N GLY A 107 2.13 -15.98 14.05
CA GLY A 107 3.54 -15.57 14.09
C GLY A 107 4.47 -16.68 13.60
N ALA A 108 5.59 -16.31 12.96
CA ALA A 108 6.63 -17.24 12.51
C ALA A 108 6.18 -18.36 11.55
N SER A 109 5.05 -18.20 10.86
CA SER A 109 4.55 -19.16 9.85
C SER A 109 5.20 -19.04 8.46
N GLY A 110 6.19 -18.17 8.29
CA GLY A 110 6.80 -17.87 6.98
C GLY A 110 6.02 -16.87 6.10
N LYS A 111 4.83 -16.43 6.54
CA LYS A 111 3.93 -15.50 5.81
C LYS A 111 4.63 -14.30 5.16
N SER A 112 5.42 -13.52 5.90
CA SER A 112 6.00 -12.27 5.39
C SER A 112 7.09 -12.55 4.35
N THR A 113 7.90 -13.59 4.56
CA THR A 113 8.89 -14.04 3.59
C THR A 113 8.21 -14.50 2.31
N THR A 114 7.18 -15.34 2.43
CA THR A 114 6.41 -15.83 1.29
C THR A 114 5.68 -14.74 0.54
N ALA A 115 5.00 -13.83 1.24
CA ALA A 115 4.28 -12.72 0.65
C ALA A 115 5.22 -11.78 -0.13
N LYS A 116 6.38 -11.45 0.47
CA LYS A 116 7.41 -10.65 -0.19
C LYS A 116 7.94 -11.32 -1.46
N LEU A 117 8.25 -12.62 -1.40
CA LEU A 117 8.78 -13.36 -2.54
C LEU A 117 7.74 -13.56 -3.65
N LEU A 118 6.49 -13.84 -3.27
CA LEU A 118 5.36 -13.91 -4.20
C LEU A 118 5.18 -12.57 -4.93
N ALA A 119 5.15 -11.47 -4.18
CA ALA A 119 5.02 -10.14 -4.76
C ALA A 119 6.16 -9.83 -5.75
N LYS A 120 7.40 -10.17 -5.38
CA LYS A 120 8.56 -10.06 -6.28
C LYS A 120 8.36 -10.84 -7.58
N LYS A 121 7.91 -12.09 -7.46
CA LYS A 121 7.77 -13.02 -8.59
C LYS A 121 6.67 -12.57 -9.57
N LEU A 122 5.60 -11.99 -9.04
CA LEU A 122 4.46 -11.50 -9.82
C LEU A 122 4.59 -10.03 -10.26
N GLY A 123 5.63 -9.30 -9.82
CA GLY A 123 5.69 -7.85 -10.00
C GLY A 123 4.56 -7.10 -9.27
N PHE A 124 4.01 -7.70 -8.21
CA PHE A 124 2.95 -7.09 -7.39
C PHE A 124 3.55 -6.19 -6.32
N GLY A 125 2.76 -5.22 -5.88
CA GLY A 125 3.07 -4.49 -4.65
C GLY A 125 3.05 -5.42 -3.43
N TYR A 126 3.80 -5.09 -2.39
CA TYR A 126 3.83 -5.80 -1.11
C TYR A 126 3.59 -4.84 0.05
N ILE A 127 2.62 -5.17 0.91
CA ILE A 127 2.34 -4.41 2.13
C ILE A 127 2.43 -5.33 3.35
N ASP A 128 3.40 -5.07 4.23
CA ASP A 128 3.53 -5.73 5.53
C ASP A 128 2.70 -4.97 6.58
N SER A 129 1.47 -5.41 6.82
CA SER A 129 0.60 -4.77 7.80
C SER A 129 1.21 -4.77 9.21
N GLY A 130 1.98 -5.81 9.54
CA GLY A 130 2.67 -5.94 10.82
C GLY A 130 3.77 -4.90 10.99
N ALA A 131 4.44 -4.51 9.91
CA ALA A 131 5.43 -3.44 9.93
C ALA A 131 4.81 -2.10 10.31
N MET A 132 3.56 -1.85 9.94
CA MET A 132 2.87 -0.60 10.29
C MET A 132 2.65 -0.48 11.80
N PHE A 133 2.16 -1.53 12.46
CA PHE A 133 2.02 -1.55 13.92
C PHE A 133 3.37 -1.41 14.63
N ARG A 134 4.43 -2.01 14.08
CA ARG A 134 5.79 -1.87 14.61
C ARG A 134 6.34 -0.46 14.40
N ALA A 135 6.02 0.21 13.30
CA ALA A 135 6.40 1.60 13.06
C ALA A 135 5.70 2.55 14.04
N VAL A 136 4.40 2.35 14.33
CA VAL A 136 3.70 3.09 15.40
C VAL A 136 4.35 2.84 16.76
N THR A 137 4.68 1.58 17.07
CA THR A 137 5.38 1.21 18.31
C THR A 137 6.73 1.93 18.43
N LEU A 138 7.51 1.97 17.34
CA LEU A 138 8.78 2.69 17.27
C LEU A 138 8.57 4.19 17.52
N LYS A 139 7.55 4.80 16.90
CA LYS A 139 7.25 6.21 17.10
C LYS A 139 6.87 6.53 18.54
N CYS A 140 6.11 5.66 19.21
CA CYS A 140 5.80 5.79 20.63
C CYS A 140 7.09 5.82 21.47
N GLN A 141 8.03 4.90 21.20
CA GLN A 141 9.32 4.87 21.90
C GLN A 141 10.16 6.12 21.65
N GLN A 142 10.23 6.59 20.39
CA GLN A 142 10.95 7.82 20.04
C GLN A 142 10.38 9.07 20.72
N GLN A 143 9.08 9.07 21.03
CA GLN A 143 8.40 10.18 21.69
C GLN A 143 8.19 9.96 23.19
N HIS A 144 8.76 8.89 23.76
CA HIS A 144 8.59 8.51 25.16
C HIS A 144 7.12 8.38 25.60
N VAL A 145 6.24 7.94 24.69
CA VAL A 145 4.83 7.62 24.97
C VAL A 145 4.71 6.18 25.41
N ASP A 146 4.01 5.95 26.53
CA ASP A 146 3.66 4.62 27.00
C ASP A 146 2.72 3.94 26.00
N VAL A 147 3.10 2.75 25.53
CA VAL A 147 2.31 1.94 24.59
C VAL A 147 0.97 1.46 25.19
N HIS A 148 0.81 1.56 26.51
CA HIS A 148 -0.45 1.27 27.20
C HIS A 148 -1.41 2.47 27.22
N ASP A 149 -0.94 3.70 26.97
CA ASP A 149 -1.79 4.89 26.85
C ASP A 149 -2.53 4.88 25.51
N GLN A 150 -3.74 4.33 25.53
CA GLN A 150 -4.52 4.09 24.31
C GLN A 150 -4.77 5.36 23.50
N GLU A 151 -5.02 6.50 24.16
CA GLU A 151 -5.31 7.75 23.47
C GLU A 151 -4.06 8.36 22.85
N GLN A 152 -2.94 8.38 23.57
CA GLN A 152 -1.71 8.94 23.02
C GLN A 152 -1.17 8.10 21.86
N VAL A 153 -1.22 6.77 21.98
CA VAL A 153 -0.83 5.87 20.88
C VAL A 153 -1.72 6.08 19.64
N ALA A 154 -3.03 6.28 19.82
CA ALA A 154 -3.93 6.59 18.71
C ALA A 154 -3.61 7.93 18.04
N ARG A 155 -3.28 8.97 18.82
CA ARG A 155 -2.81 10.26 18.29
C ARG A 155 -1.52 10.10 17.48
N ILE A 156 -0.58 9.29 17.97
CA ILE A 156 0.64 8.95 17.22
C ILE A 156 0.28 8.27 15.90
N ALA A 157 -0.52 7.20 15.94
CA ALA A 157 -0.93 6.46 14.74
C ALA A 157 -1.59 7.35 13.67
N LYS A 158 -2.35 8.36 14.09
CA LYS A 158 -2.98 9.34 13.19
C LYS A 158 -1.97 10.30 12.54
N SER A 159 -0.88 10.61 13.23
CA SER A 159 0.12 11.60 12.80
C SER A 159 1.21 11.04 11.89
N VAL A 160 1.52 9.75 12.02
CA VAL A 160 2.63 9.13 11.30
C VAL A 160 2.31 8.91 9.82
N LYS A 161 3.33 9.07 8.98
CA LYS A 161 3.29 8.66 7.58
C LYS A 161 4.12 7.40 7.40
N ILE A 162 3.45 6.30 7.04
CA ILE A 162 4.10 5.01 6.80
C ILE A 162 4.06 4.73 5.29
N ALA A 163 5.21 4.37 4.71
CA ALA A 163 5.32 4.06 3.29
C ALA A 163 6.13 2.79 3.05
N PHE A 164 5.87 2.15 1.90
CA PHE A 164 6.59 0.98 1.40
C PHE A 164 7.14 1.31 0.00
N PRO A 165 8.22 2.12 -0.09
CA PRO A 165 8.73 2.62 -1.36
C PRO A 165 9.36 1.52 -2.22
N LEU A 166 10.01 0.54 -1.59
CA LEU A 166 10.64 -0.61 -2.22
C LEU A 166 10.22 -1.91 -1.53
N LEU A 167 10.36 -3.02 -2.25
CA LEU A 167 9.97 -4.33 -1.75
C LEU A 167 10.68 -4.71 -0.44
N GLY A 168 9.94 -4.62 0.66
CA GLY A 168 10.42 -4.95 2.00
C GLY A 168 11.13 -3.81 2.74
N GLN A 169 11.23 -2.63 2.12
CA GLN A 169 11.62 -1.39 2.79
C GLN A 169 10.40 -0.76 3.46
N VAL A 170 10.59 -0.22 4.66
CA VAL A 170 9.54 0.45 5.43
C VAL A 170 10.06 1.81 5.86
N GLU A 171 9.35 2.85 5.46
CA GLU A 171 9.64 4.22 5.89
C GLU A 171 8.62 4.70 6.92
N LEU A 172 9.12 5.42 7.93
CA LEU A 172 8.33 6.15 8.92
C LEU A 172 8.74 7.63 8.85
N ASP A 173 7.79 8.49 8.49
CA ASP A 173 8.00 9.92 8.29
C ASP A 173 9.18 10.23 7.34
N GLY A 174 9.28 9.45 6.26
CA GLY A 174 10.33 9.58 5.24
C GLY A 174 11.70 9.02 5.61
N HIS A 175 11.83 8.32 6.74
CA HIS A 175 13.07 7.68 7.17
C HIS A 175 12.94 6.17 7.10
N ASP A 176 13.95 5.49 6.55
CA ASP A 176 14.00 4.03 6.54
C ASP A 176 14.14 3.49 7.97
N VAL A 177 13.15 2.71 8.40
CA VAL A 177 13.10 2.08 9.72
C VAL A 177 13.07 0.56 9.64
N SER A 178 13.36 -0.02 8.46
CA SER A 178 13.20 -1.45 8.16
C SER A 178 13.84 -2.37 9.20
N GLU A 179 15.06 -2.06 9.65
CA GLU A 179 15.75 -2.86 10.66
C GLU A 179 15.31 -2.50 12.08
N LEU A 180 15.11 -1.20 12.36
CA LEU A 180 14.72 -0.70 13.69
C LEU A 180 13.41 -1.32 14.18
N ILE A 181 12.41 -1.41 13.29
CA ILE A 181 11.10 -1.98 13.63
C ILE A 181 11.16 -3.50 13.89
N ARG A 182 12.26 -4.18 13.54
CA ARG A 182 12.43 -5.64 13.71
C ARG A 182 13.21 -6.01 14.97
N THR A 183 13.63 -5.03 15.75
CA THR A 183 14.34 -5.26 17.02
C THR A 183 13.45 -5.98 18.05
N SER A 184 14.09 -6.71 18.97
CA SER A 184 13.37 -7.42 20.05
C SER A 184 12.59 -6.46 20.94
N ASN A 185 13.09 -5.24 21.14
CA ASN A 185 12.40 -4.22 21.95
C ASN A 185 11.05 -3.83 21.33
N ILE A 186 11.00 -3.61 20.01
CA ILE A 186 9.75 -3.32 19.31
C ILE A 186 8.82 -4.53 19.33
N THR A 187 9.38 -5.73 19.11
CA THR A 187 8.60 -6.98 19.11
C THR A 187 7.89 -7.22 20.44
N ARG A 188 8.53 -6.92 21.59
CA ARG A 188 7.93 -7.07 22.92
C ARG A 188 6.82 -6.06 23.21
N ASN A 189 6.91 -4.86 22.64
CA ASN A 189 5.99 -3.76 22.94
C ASN A 189 4.88 -3.56 21.90
N ILE A 190 4.79 -4.44 20.88
CA ILE A 190 3.79 -4.29 19.81
C ILE A 190 2.36 -4.66 20.26
N SER A 191 2.21 -5.58 21.22
CA SER A 191 0.90 -6.16 21.57
C SER A 191 -0.11 -5.12 22.08
N PRO A 192 0.25 -4.19 22.99
CA PRO A 192 -0.65 -3.11 23.42
C PRO A 192 -1.09 -2.20 22.26
N VAL A 193 -0.17 -1.89 21.34
CA VAL A 193 -0.44 -1.06 20.15
C VAL A 193 -1.38 -1.78 19.17
N ALA A 194 -1.13 -3.06 18.90
CA ALA A 194 -1.93 -3.87 17.98
C ALA A 194 -3.34 -4.19 18.51
N SER A 195 -3.52 -4.14 19.83
CA SER A 195 -4.81 -4.35 20.50
C SER A 195 -5.64 -3.07 20.66
N ASN A 196 -5.06 -1.90 20.39
CA ASN A 196 -5.73 -0.62 20.48
C ASN A 196 -6.71 -0.42 19.32
N VAL A 197 -8.00 -0.30 19.65
CA VAL A 197 -9.10 -0.19 18.67
C VAL A 197 -8.92 1.00 17.73
N GLN A 198 -8.61 2.19 18.26
CA GLN A 198 -8.47 3.40 17.45
C GLN A 198 -7.25 3.30 16.52
N VAL A 199 -6.14 2.74 16.99
CA VAL A 199 -4.96 2.49 16.17
C VAL A 199 -5.30 1.55 15.00
N ARG A 200 -6.05 0.47 15.27
CA ARG A 200 -6.46 -0.48 14.23
C ARG A 200 -7.33 0.18 13.18
N GLU A 201 -8.31 1.00 13.58
CA GLU A 201 -9.17 1.74 12.66
C GLU A 201 -8.34 2.68 11.75
N ILE A 202 -7.45 3.48 12.35
CA ILE A 202 -6.57 4.40 11.63
C ILE A 202 -5.68 3.66 10.63
N LEU A 203 -5.02 2.57 11.07
CA LEU A 203 -4.11 1.82 10.21
C LEU A 203 -4.87 1.01 9.15
N ALA A 204 -6.09 0.54 9.43
CA ALA A 204 -6.93 -0.14 8.44
C ALA A 204 -7.29 0.79 7.27
N ASP A 205 -7.62 2.05 7.56
CA ASP A 205 -7.89 3.04 6.53
C ASP A 205 -6.65 3.33 5.68
N GLN A 206 -5.47 3.46 6.31
CA GLN A 206 -4.20 3.59 5.57
C GLN A 206 -3.89 2.36 4.71
N GLN A 207 -4.09 1.15 5.24
CA GLN A 207 -3.87 -0.10 4.50
C GLN A 207 -4.77 -0.20 3.26
N ARG A 208 -6.05 0.14 3.39
CA ARG A 208 -7.01 0.16 2.28
C ARG A 208 -6.66 1.23 1.25
N ALA A 209 -6.24 2.42 1.70
CA ALA A 209 -5.80 3.49 0.80
C ALA A 209 -4.54 3.08 0.02
N MET A 210 -3.55 2.45 0.66
CA MET A 210 -2.38 1.90 -0.02
C MET A 210 -2.76 0.80 -1.01
N ALA A 211 -3.67 -0.11 -0.62
CA ALA A 211 -4.13 -1.18 -1.51
C ALA A 211 -4.85 -0.65 -2.76
N LYS A 212 -5.53 0.50 -2.66
CA LYS A 212 -6.20 1.16 -3.79
C LYS A 212 -5.25 2.01 -4.65
N GLY A 213 -4.01 2.22 -4.20
CA GLY A 213 -3.08 3.16 -4.81
C GLY A 213 -3.43 4.63 -4.57
N ASP A 214 -4.32 4.95 -3.63
CA ASP A 214 -4.71 6.33 -3.30
C ASP A 214 -3.56 7.12 -2.65
N ILE A 215 -2.59 6.40 -2.05
CA ILE A 215 -1.36 6.93 -1.47
C ILE A 215 -0.16 6.15 -1.98
N PRO A 216 1.04 6.77 -2.07
CA PRO A 216 2.26 6.06 -2.46
C PRO A 216 2.46 4.81 -1.59
N GLY A 217 2.41 3.65 -2.24
CA GLY A 217 2.45 2.37 -1.57
C GLY A 217 2.66 1.28 -2.61
N ALA A 218 3.74 0.53 -2.42
CA ALA A 218 4.15 -0.65 -3.18
C ALA A 218 3.76 -0.64 -4.67
N CYS A 219 4.61 -0.05 -5.50
CA CYS A 219 4.45 -0.04 -6.96
C CYS A 219 4.31 -1.47 -7.51
N SER A 220 3.34 -1.68 -8.41
CA SER A 220 3.16 -2.93 -9.14
C SER A 220 3.52 -2.75 -10.61
N THR A 221 4.47 -3.55 -11.09
CA THR A 221 4.75 -3.71 -12.53
C THR A 221 3.82 -4.74 -13.17
N GLY A 222 3.25 -5.63 -12.38
CA GLY A 222 2.37 -6.70 -12.84
C GLY A 222 3.07 -7.79 -13.66
N PHE A 223 2.27 -8.66 -14.26
CA PHE A 223 2.68 -9.70 -15.20
C PHE A 223 1.66 -9.87 -16.33
N GLU A 224 2.09 -10.46 -17.44
CA GLU A 224 1.23 -10.80 -18.58
C GLU A 224 0.75 -12.24 -18.50
N ARG A 225 -0.54 -12.48 -18.70
CA ARG A 225 -1.10 -13.83 -18.80
C ARG A 225 -2.35 -13.83 -19.67
N GLU A 226 -2.45 -14.81 -20.58
CA GLU A 226 -3.62 -14.98 -21.45
C GLU A 226 -4.01 -13.69 -22.19
N GLY A 227 -3.01 -12.89 -22.59
CA GLY A 227 -3.21 -11.61 -23.29
C GLY A 227 -3.70 -10.46 -22.41
N LYS A 228 -3.68 -10.59 -21.09
CA LYS A 228 -4.05 -9.55 -20.13
C LYS A 228 -2.87 -9.15 -19.25
N HIS A 229 -2.72 -7.84 -19.07
CA HIS A 229 -1.82 -7.27 -18.07
C HIS A 229 -2.49 -7.29 -16.70
N ILE A 230 -1.90 -8.01 -15.74
CA ILE A 230 -2.42 -8.17 -14.38
C ILE A 230 -1.51 -7.44 -13.41
N GLN A 231 -2.04 -6.42 -12.75
CA GLN A 231 -1.40 -5.72 -11.64
C GLN A 231 -2.10 -6.06 -10.34
N GLY A 232 -1.38 -5.94 -9.22
CA GLY A 232 -1.95 -6.29 -7.93
C GLY A 232 -1.03 -6.04 -6.76
N ILE A 233 -1.55 -6.38 -5.58
CA ILE A 233 -0.88 -6.23 -4.30
C ILE A 233 -1.02 -7.52 -3.51
N VAL A 234 0.07 -7.94 -2.89
CA VAL A 234 0.11 -8.95 -1.84
C VAL A 234 0.20 -8.24 -0.50
N MET A 235 -0.75 -8.50 0.41
CA MET A 235 -0.75 -7.94 1.75
C MET A 235 -0.77 -9.07 2.78
N ASP A 236 0.17 -9.05 3.73
CA ASP A 236 0.25 -10.07 4.77
C ASP A 236 -0.06 -9.52 6.18
N GLY A 237 -0.72 -10.34 7.00
CA GLY A 237 -1.20 -9.90 8.32
C GLY A 237 -1.87 -10.98 9.15
N ARG A 238 -2.89 -10.55 9.91
CA ARG A 238 -3.70 -11.40 10.80
C ARG A 238 -5.19 -11.40 10.43
N ASP A 239 -5.64 -10.30 9.83
CA ASP A 239 -7.02 -9.98 9.55
C ASP A 239 -7.17 -9.28 8.18
N ILE A 240 -6.27 -9.56 7.24
CA ILE A 240 -6.28 -8.96 5.91
C ILE A 240 -7.52 -9.42 5.15
N GLY A 241 -7.73 -10.73 5.00
CA GLY A 241 -8.84 -11.30 4.25
C GLY A 241 -10.19 -11.22 4.96
N THR A 242 -10.22 -10.87 6.25
CA THR A 242 -11.45 -10.75 7.05
C THR A 242 -11.89 -9.31 7.26
N VAL A 243 -10.96 -8.36 7.42
CA VAL A 243 -11.27 -6.97 7.81
C VAL A 243 -10.73 -5.94 6.83
N ILE A 244 -9.47 -6.09 6.38
CA ILE A 244 -8.83 -5.04 5.57
C ILE A 244 -9.28 -5.11 4.12
N LEU A 245 -9.17 -6.29 3.51
CA LEU A 245 -9.50 -6.64 2.13
C LEU A 245 -10.48 -7.83 2.10
N PRO A 246 -11.72 -7.66 2.61
CA PRO A 246 -12.72 -8.74 2.63
C PRO A 246 -13.17 -9.16 1.23
N ASP A 247 -12.88 -8.37 0.20
CA ASP A 247 -13.21 -8.68 -1.20
C ASP A 247 -11.98 -9.10 -2.01
N ALA A 248 -10.86 -9.44 -1.36
CA ALA A 248 -9.65 -9.89 -2.05
C ALA A 248 -9.89 -11.15 -2.89
N GLU A 249 -9.45 -11.15 -4.15
CA GLU A 249 -9.64 -12.28 -5.06
C GLU A 249 -8.97 -13.58 -4.58
N LEU A 250 -7.82 -13.46 -3.93
CA LEU A 250 -7.16 -14.57 -3.26
C LEU A 250 -6.97 -14.27 -1.78
N LYS A 251 -7.46 -15.18 -0.93
CA LYS A 251 -7.20 -15.19 0.50
C LYS A 251 -6.57 -16.52 0.86
N VAL A 252 -5.39 -16.47 1.46
CA VAL A 252 -4.66 -17.64 1.95
C VAL A 252 -4.50 -17.50 3.45
N PHE A 253 -4.89 -18.53 4.19
CA PHE A 253 -4.66 -18.63 5.62
C PHE A 253 -3.55 -19.66 5.86
N ILE A 254 -2.34 -19.17 6.14
CA ILE A 254 -1.18 -20.02 6.37
C ILE A 254 -1.21 -20.53 7.80
N VAL A 255 -1.01 -21.83 7.97
CA VAL A 255 -0.82 -22.48 9.26
C VAL A 255 0.50 -23.24 9.28
N ALA A 256 1.01 -23.48 10.48
CA ALA A 256 2.09 -24.43 10.73
C ALA A 256 2.07 -24.83 12.20
N ASP A 257 2.55 -26.04 12.48
CA ASP A 257 2.78 -26.54 13.82
C ASP A 257 3.61 -25.54 14.66
N VAL A 258 3.22 -25.36 15.93
CA VAL A 258 3.85 -24.36 16.80
C VAL A 258 5.33 -24.62 17.03
N ARG A 259 5.72 -25.89 17.14
CA ARG A 259 7.10 -26.29 17.37
C ARG A 259 7.95 -26.07 16.12
N VAL A 260 7.39 -26.32 14.93
CA VAL A 260 8.04 -25.96 13.66
C VAL A 260 8.25 -24.43 13.56
N ARG A 261 7.25 -23.63 13.93
CA ARG A 261 7.36 -22.17 13.93
C ARG A 261 8.37 -21.67 14.96
N ALA A 262 8.41 -22.26 16.15
CA ALA A 262 9.39 -21.97 17.18
C ALA A 262 10.81 -22.27 16.70
N GLN A 263 11.03 -23.43 16.06
CA GLN A 263 12.34 -23.77 15.51
C GLN A 263 12.79 -22.77 14.44
N ARG A 264 11.91 -22.43 13.48
CA ARG A 264 12.21 -21.42 12.44
C ARG A 264 12.58 -20.07 13.04
N ARG A 265 11.86 -19.65 14.08
CA ARG A 265 12.12 -18.38 14.77
C ARG A 265 13.43 -18.42 15.55
N PHE A 266 13.70 -19.52 16.23
CA PHE A 266 14.94 -19.73 16.96
C PHE A 266 16.15 -19.71 16.01
N ASP A 267 16.05 -20.37 14.87
CA ASP A 267 17.10 -20.37 13.85
C ASP A 267 17.34 -18.96 13.27
N GLU A 268 16.27 -18.19 13.01
CA GLU A 268 16.36 -16.78 12.59
C GLU A 268 17.09 -15.93 13.64
N LEU A 269 16.75 -16.11 14.92
CA LEU A 269 17.38 -15.39 16.03
C LEU A 269 18.86 -15.78 16.18
N LYS A 270 19.17 -17.07 16.06
CA LYS A 270 20.55 -17.59 16.11
C LYS A 270 21.40 -17.07 14.96
N GLN A 271 20.84 -16.95 13.75
CA GLN A 271 21.54 -16.35 12.61
C GLN A 271 21.85 -14.87 12.83
N ARG A 272 20.97 -14.12 13.51
CA ARG A 272 21.15 -12.69 13.75
C ARG A 272 22.06 -12.36 14.94
N GLN A 273 21.93 -13.13 16.01
CA GLN A 273 22.60 -12.86 17.29
C GLN A 273 23.85 -13.73 17.51
N GLY A 274 24.02 -14.79 16.72
CA GLY A 274 25.13 -15.73 16.85
C GLY A 274 25.18 -16.36 18.24
N GLU A 275 26.39 -16.44 18.79
CA GLU A 275 26.66 -16.95 20.14
C GLU A 275 26.09 -16.07 21.26
N GLY A 276 25.60 -14.86 20.94
CA GLY A 276 24.96 -13.95 21.89
C GLY A 276 23.48 -14.24 22.17
N LEU A 277 22.89 -15.25 21.52
CA LEU A 277 21.48 -15.62 21.73
C LEU A 277 21.28 -16.17 23.14
N LYS A 278 20.44 -15.48 23.93
CA LYS A 278 20.09 -15.89 25.30
C LYS A 278 18.78 -16.67 25.40
N GLU A 279 17.91 -16.54 24.40
CA GLU A 279 16.59 -17.16 24.38
C GLU A 279 16.73 -18.65 24.06
N THR A 280 16.02 -19.52 24.77
CA THR A 280 15.95 -20.97 24.45
C THR A 280 14.81 -21.27 23.48
N LEU A 281 14.85 -22.44 22.83
CA LEU A 281 13.77 -22.86 21.93
C LEU A 281 12.41 -22.91 22.65
N GLU A 282 12.38 -23.40 23.89
CA GLU A 282 11.17 -23.51 24.71
C GLU A 282 10.62 -22.13 25.09
N GLN A 283 11.50 -21.14 25.31
CA GLN A 283 11.08 -19.75 25.56
C GLN A 283 10.45 -19.16 24.31
N VAL A 284 11.07 -19.36 23.15
CA VAL A 284 10.53 -18.92 21.84
C VAL A 284 9.18 -19.57 21.55
N GLU A 285 9.03 -20.86 21.84
CA GLU A 285 7.76 -21.59 21.69
C GLU A 285 6.66 -20.98 22.56
N LYS A 286 6.92 -20.79 23.86
CA LYS A 286 5.97 -20.15 24.78
C LYS A 286 5.58 -18.74 24.37
N ASP A 287 6.56 -17.94 23.91
CA ASP A 287 6.31 -16.58 23.43
C ASP A 287 5.41 -16.58 22.18
N LEU A 288 5.60 -17.54 21.28
CA LEU A 288 4.75 -17.71 20.10
C LEU A 288 3.33 -18.15 20.49
N GLU A 289 3.19 -19.10 21.41
CA GLU A 289 1.87 -19.53 21.91
C GLU A 289 1.10 -18.39 22.57
N ALA A 290 1.76 -17.65 23.47
CA ALA A 290 1.17 -16.49 24.14
C ALA A 290 0.72 -15.42 23.14
N ARG A 291 1.54 -15.18 22.10
CA ARG A 291 1.22 -14.24 21.04
C ARG A 291 0.07 -14.71 20.17
N ASP A 292 0.04 -15.98 19.78
CA ASP A 292 -1.04 -16.55 18.98
C ASP A 292 -2.36 -16.54 19.77
N LEU A 293 -2.31 -16.80 21.08
CA LEU A 293 -3.47 -16.67 21.96
C LEU A 293 -3.97 -15.22 22.00
N ALA A 294 -3.08 -14.25 22.19
CA ALA A 294 -3.44 -12.83 22.18
C ALA A 294 -4.04 -12.40 20.83
N ASP A 295 -3.43 -12.82 19.71
CA ASP A 295 -3.91 -12.53 18.36
C ASP A 295 -5.30 -13.14 18.10
N ARG A 296 -5.59 -14.34 18.62
CA ARG A 296 -6.88 -15.04 18.45
C ARG A 296 -7.97 -14.55 19.39
N THR A 297 -7.62 -14.11 20.60
CA THR A 297 -8.59 -13.72 21.64
C THR A 297 -8.86 -12.22 21.71
N ARG A 298 -8.15 -11.41 20.92
CA ARG A 298 -8.39 -9.96 20.87
C ARG A 298 -9.83 -9.65 20.49
N LYS A 299 -10.41 -8.66 21.16
CA LYS A 299 -11.82 -8.25 20.95
C LYS A 299 -12.08 -7.70 19.55
N VAL A 300 -11.08 -7.04 18.96
CA VAL A 300 -11.22 -6.39 17.65
C VAL A 300 -10.38 -7.12 16.60
N ALA A 301 -11.05 -7.51 15.52
CA ALA A 301 -10.47 -8.18 14.36
C ALA A 301 -9.61 -9.40 14.69
N PRO A 302 -10.04 -10.40 15.50
CA PRO A 302 -9.19 -11.52 15.91
C PRO A 302 -8.58 -12.29 14.73
N LEU A 303 -7.38 -12.84 14.95
CA LEU A 303 -6.76 -13.78 14.02
C LEU A 303 -7.72 -14.95 13.77
N SER A 304 -8.30 -14.95 12.58
CA SER A 304 -9.34 -15.87 12.18
C SER A 304 -9.26 -16.08 10.67
N GLN A 305 -9.59 -17.30 10.23
CA GLN A 305 -9.65 -17.62 8.82
C GLN A 305 -10.93 -17.02 8.22
N ALA A 306 -10.79 -16.28 7.11
CA ALA A 306 -11.96 -15.86 6.32
C ALA A 306 -12.68 -17.08 5.72
N LYS A 307 -14.02 -17.03 5.61
CA LYS A 307 -14.84 -18.18 5.17
C LYS A 307 -14.43 -18.75 3.81
N ASP A 308 -13.91 -17.90 2.93
CA ASP A 308 -13.48 -18.19 1.56
C ASP A 308 -11.94 -18.29 1.41
N ALA A 309 -11.21 -18.23 2.52
CA ALA A 309 -9.75 -18.39 2.51
C ALA A 309 -9.35 -19.86 2.35
N ILE A 310 -8.33 -20.09 1.53
CA ILE A 310 -7.69 -21.40 1.36
C ILE A 310 -6.69 -21.58 2.51
N VAL A 311 -6.79 -22.69 3.26
CA VAL A 311 -5.79 -23.04 4.27
C VAL A 311 -4.57 -23.65 3.58
N LEU A 312 -3.39 -23.14 3.92
CA LEU A 312 -2.11 -23.72 3.49
C LEU A 312 -1.29 -24.09 4.72
N ASP A 313 -1.15 -25.40 4.98
CA ASP A 313 -0.20 -25.90 5.96
C ASP A 313 1.22 -25.87 5.40
N THR A 314 2.11 -25.21 6.12
CA THR A 314 3.50 -25.02 5.73
C THR A 314 4.48 -25.76 6.64
N SER A 315 4.00 -26.61 7.55
CA SER A 315 4.83 -27.33 8.53
C SER A 315 5.97 -28.12 7.87
N HIS A 316 5.70 -28.70 6.69
CA HIS A 316 6.64 -29.53 5.95
C HIS A 316 6.98 -28.97 4.56
N LEU A 317 6.76 -27.66 4.36
CA LEU A 317 7.08 -26.99 3.11
C LEU A 317 8.32 -26.11 3.29
N THR A 318 9.17 -26.11 2.28
CA THR A 318 10.17 -25.06 2.09
C THR A 318 9.49 -23.73 1.70
N ILE A 319 10.20 -22.61 1.88
CA ILE A 319 9.70 -21.29 1.45
C ILE A 319 9.42 -21.27 -0.06
N GLU A 320 10.24 -21.93 -0.86
CA GLU A 320 10.06 -21.99 -2.31
C GLU A 320 8.79 -22.76 -2.70
N GLU A 321 8.56 -23.94 -2.12
CA GLU A 321 7.34 -24.72 -2.36
C GLU A 321 6.09 -23.95 -1.90
N GLN A 322 6.18 -23.26 -0.76
CA GLN A 322 5.12 -22.41 -0.25
C GLN A 322 4.78 -21.27 -1.22
N VAL A 323 5.80 -20.56 -1.73
CA VAL A 323 5.62 -19.48 -2.72
C VAL A 323 5.01 -20.05 -4.02
N ASN A 324 5.56 -21.15 -4.55
CA ASN A 324 5.09 -21.76 -5.78
C ASN A 324 3.63 -22.25 -5.68
N LYS A 325 3.23 -22.80 -4.53
CA LYS A 325 1.82 -23.19 -4.29
C LYS A 325 0.88 -22.00 -4.34
N ILE A 326 1.21 -20.90 -3.67
CA ILE A 326 0.36 -19.70 -3.66
C ILE A 326 0.35 -19.03 -5.03
N GLU A 327 1.48 -18.99 -5.72
CA GLU A 327 1.56 -18.49 -7.09
C GLU A 327 0.63 -19.26 -8.03
N GLN A 328 0.58 -20.59 -7.94
CA GLN A 328 -0.39 -21.38 -8.70
C GLN A 328 -1.85 -21.07 -8.34
N MET A 329 -2.14 -20.68 -7.09
CA MET A 329 -3.48 -20.24 -6.69
C MET A 329 -3.84 -18.89 -7.31
N VAL A 330 -2.89 -17.95 -7.35
CA VAL A 330 -3.02 -16.65 -8.04
C VAL A 330 -3.39 -16.90 -9.50
N TYR A 331 -2.59 -17.72 -10.19
CA TYR A 331 -2.78 -18.07 -11.60
C TYR A 331 -4.10 -18.77 -11.93
N LYS A 332 -4.73 -19.44 -10.97
CA LYS A 332 -6.04 -20.09 -11.16
C LYS A 332 -7.21 -19.14 -10.91
N ARG A 333 -7.00 -18.04 -10.19
CA ARG A 333 -8.07 -17.12 -9.77
C ARG A 333 -8.06 -15.77 -10.49
N LEU A 334 -6.88 -15.29 -10.90
CA LEU A 334 -6.66 -13.97 -11.51
C LEU A 334 -6.48 -14.09 -13.02
#